data_AF-A0A554VLN0-F1
#
_entry.id   AF-A0A554VLN0-F1
#
_cell.length_a   1.000
_cell.length_b   1.000
_cell.length_c   1.000
_cell.angle_alpha   90.00
_cell.angle_beta   90.00
_cell.angle_gamma   90.00
#
_symmetry.space_group_name_H-M   'P 1'
#
loop_
_entity.id
_entity.type
_entity.pdbx_description
1 polymer ?
#
loop_
_entity_poly.entity_id
_entity_poly.type
_entity_poly.pdbx_seq_one_letter_code
_entity_poly.pdbx_strand_id
1 'polypeptide(L)'
;MKLKNILFLLIALSLTGCKSNDILWLNGQWEGVGCQLDFEETYTWSINLNINATKKLFNIEYPSLKCNGNWELIDYSNGRAIFSELIIENTNACIEKGKVILTKVDENHISFSYYILNENEVVAFSTLRRK
;
A
#
# COMPACT_ATOMS: atom_id res chain seq x y z
N MET A 1 63.26 29.37 -5.49
CA MET A 1 62.37 28.71 -6.48
C MET A 1 62.33 27.23 -6.12
N LYS A 2 61.22 26.52 -5.90
CA LYS A 2 59.78 26.81 -5.92
C LYS A 2 59.15 25.89 -4.86
N LEU A 3 58.42 26.47 -3.92
CA LEU A 3 57.42 25.74 -3.15
C LEU A 3 56.24 25.48 -4.10
N LYS A 4 55.84 24.24 -4.33
CA LYS A 4 54.51 23.97 -4.88
C LYS A 4 53.99 22.62 -4.39
N ASN A 5 53.30 22.73 -3.25
CA ASN A 5 52.20 21.88 -2.84
C ASN A 5 51.25 21.63 -4.02
N ILE A 6 50.62 20.46 -4.07
CA ILE A 6 49.18 20.28 -3.77
C ILE A 6 48.87 18.81 -4.02
N LEU A 7 48.62 18.08 -2.93
CA LEU A 7 48.06 16.73 -2.92
C LEU A 7 46.54 16.88 -3.09
N PHE A 8 46.00 16.47 -4.23
CA PHE A 8 44.55 16.45 -4.47
C PHE A 8 43.92 15.27 -3.73
N LEU A 9 43.36 15.53 -2.54
CA LEU A 9 42.51 14.57 -1.83
C LEU A 9 41.10 14.64 -2.43
N LEU A 10 40.76 13.71 -3.33
CA LEU A 10 39.40 13.52 -3.85
C LEU A 10 38.54 12.90 -2.75
N ILE A 11 37.90 13.75 -1.94
CA ILE A 11 36.86 13.34 -1.00
C ILE A 11 35.60 13.09 -1.84
N ALA A 12 35.35 11.84 -2.22
CA ALA A 12 34.06 11.42 -2.74
C ALA A 12 33.05 11.50 -1.57
N LEU A 13 32.35 12.62 -1.44
CA LEU A 13 31.11 12.67 -0.65
C LEU A 13 30.11 11.76 -1.35
N SER A 14 30.07 10.50 -0.97
CA SER A 14 28.91 9.65 -1.18
C SER A 14 27.77 10.25 -0.36
N LEU A 15 27.00 11.14 -1.00
CA LEU A 15 25.66 11.51 -0.55
C LEU A 15 24.83 10.22 -0.58
N THR A 16 24.82 9.49 0.53
CA THR A 16 23.74 8.56 0.85
C THR A 16 22.49 9.41 0.99
N GLY A 17 21.81 9.64 -0.14
CA GLY A 17 20.50 10.24 -0.15
C GLY A 17 19.61 9.46 0.80
N CYS A 18 19.07 10.12 1.82
CA CYS A 18 17.95 9.56 2.56
C CYS A 18 16.89 9.17 1.54
N LYS A 19 16.58 7.87 1.43
CA LYS A 19 15.33 7.46 0.78
C LYS A 19 14.21 8.19 1.53
N SER A 20 13.54 9.11 0.85
CA SER A 20 12.31 9.67 1.38
C SER A 20 11.35 8.50 1.65
N ASN A 21 10.63 8.55 2.78
CA ASN A 21 9.55 7.62 3.05
C ASN A 21 8.41 7.92 2.08
N ASP A 22 8.56 7.46 0.83
CA ASP A 22 7.66 7.72 -0.29
C ASP A 22 6.26 7.11 -0.12
N ILE A 23 5.95 6.52 1.03
CA ILE A 23 4.62 6.01 1.37
C ILE A 23 3.83 6.92 2.34
N LEU A 24 4.42 8.03 2.82
CA LEU A 24 3.74 8.93 3.77
C LEU A 24 2.45 9.54 3.22
N TRP A 25 2.32 9.69 1.90
CA TRP A 25 1.08 10.16 1.25
C TRP A 25 -0.13 9.28 1.58
N LEU A 26 0.11 8.01 1.87
CA LEU A 26 -0.91 7.01 2.17
C LEU A 26 -1.32 6.99 3.66
N ASN A 27 -0.58 7.70 4.52
CA ASN A 27 -0.86 7.72 5.95
C ASN A 27 -2.25 8.33 6.25
N GLY A 28 -2.99 7.69 7.16
CA GLY A 28 -4.33 8.10 7.57
C GLY A 28 -5.37 7.00 7.43
N GLN A 29 -6.63 7.42 7.49
CA GLN A 29 -7.79 6.55 7.37
C GLN A 29 -8.45 6.76 6.00
N TRP A 30 -8.88 5.66 5.40
CA TRP A 30 -9.53 5.62 4.10
C TRP A 30 -10.78 4.75 4.17
N GLU A 31 -11.81 5.10 3.41
CA GLU A 31 -13.05 4.34 3.34
C GLU A 31 -13.59 4.29 1.91
N GLY A 32 -14.30 3.22 1.58
CA GLY A 32 -14.89 3.06 0.24
C GLY A 32 -15.73 1.79 0.12
N VAL A 33 -16.09 1.46 -1.12
CA VAL A 33 -16.90 0.29 -1.46
C VAL A 33 -16.14 -0.57 -2.47
N GLY A 34 -15.84 -1.80 -2.10
CA GLY A 34 -15.25 -2.79 -3.00
C GLY A 34 -16.29 -3.31 -3.98
N CYS A 35 -15.87 -3.52 -5.23
CA CYS A 35 -16.67 -4.12 -6.30
C CYS A 35 -15.97 -5.41 -6.77
N GLN A 36 -16.69 -6.52 -6.73
CA GLN A 36 -16.23 -7.82 -7.22
C GLN A 36 -16.37 -7.93 -8.74
N LEU A 37 -15.42 -8.58 -9.41
CA LEU A 37 -15.40 -8.73 -10.88
C LEU A 37 -15.75 -10.15 -11.38
N ASP A 38 -15.63 -11.17 -10.54
CA ASP A 38 -15.75 -12.59 -10.93
C ASP A 38 -17.17 -13.18 -10.79
N PHE A 39 -18.17 -12.39 -10.40
CA PHE A 39 -19.58 -12.81 -10.34
C PHE A 39 -20.43 -12.14 -11.42
N GLU A 40 -21.42 -12.89 -11.93
CA GLU A 40 -22.43 -12.37 -12.87
C GLU A 40 -23.28 -11.25 -12.26
N GLU A 41 -23.48 -11.28 -10.94
CA GLU A 41 -24.12 -10.21 -10.18
C GLU A 41 -23.08 -9.31 -9.50
N THR A 42 -23.36 -8.00 -9.46
CA THR A 42 -22.49 -7.03 -8.79
C THR A 42 -22.50 -7.25 -7.28
N TYR A 43 -21.47 -7.90 -6.75
CA TYR A 43 -21.25 -8.05 -5.32
C TYR A 43 -20.36 -6.91 -4.78
N THR A 44 -20.79 -6.25 -3.71
CA THR A 44 -20.06 -5.12 -3.11
C THR A 44 -19.95 -5.21 -1.59
N TRP A 45 -18.89 -4.64 -1.02
CA TRP A 45 -18.69 -4.57 0.43
C TRP A 45 -18.06 -3.26 0.88
N SER A 46 -18.27 -2.89 2.13
CA SER A 46 -17.62 -1.72 2.74
C SER A 46 -16.14 -2.02 3.03
N ILE A 47 -15.27 -1.04 2.79
CA ILE A 47 -13.84 -1.09 3.09
C ILE A 47 -13.49 0.04 4.05
N ASN A 48 -12.84 -0.28 5.17
CA ASN A 48 -12.18 0.69 6.05
C ASN A 48 -10.69 0.35 6.16
N LEU A 49 -9.83 1.26 5.76
CA LEU A 49 -8.38 1.09 5.76
C LEU A 49 -7.75 2.09 6.73
N ASN A 50 -6.90 1.59 7.64
CA ASN A 50 -6.14 2.42 8.57
C ASN A 50 -4.64 2.19 8.35
N ILE A 51 -3.92 3.25 8.00
CA ILE A 51 -2.49 3.21 7.70
C ILE A 51 -1.73 4.16 8.62
N ASN A 52 -0.82 3.59 9.39
CA ASN A 52 0.23 4.31 10.10
C ASN A 52 1.59 3.95 9.50
N ALA A 53 2.00 4.70 8.48
CA ALA A 53 3.25 4.47 7.75
C ALA A 53 4.48 4.61 8.68
N THR A 54 4.44 5.55 9.62
CA THR A 54 5.55 5.79 10.57
C THR A 54 5.76 4.60 11.50
N LYS A 55 4.67 3.95 11.95
CA LYS A 55 4.72 2.77 12.82
C LYS A 55 4.71 1.45 12.05
N LYS A 56 4.62 1.48 10.71
CA LYS A 56 4.44 0.31 9.84
C LYS A 56 3.24 -0.56 10.25
N LEU A 57 2.13 0.09 10.60
CA LEU A 57 0.86 -0.58 10.90
C LEU A 57 -0.11 -0.33 9.76
N PHE A 58 -0.63 -1.42 9.20
CA PHE A 58 -1.51 -1.40 8.04
C PHE A 58 -2.66 -2.37 8.32
N ASN A 59 -3.84 -1.84 8.60
CA ASN A 59 -5.00 -2.62 9.01
C ASN A 59 -6.16 -2.37 8.07
N ILE A 60 -6.85 -3.43 7.69
CA ILE A 60 -8.04 -3.38 6.83
C ILE A 60 -9.20 -4.02 7.56
N GLU A 61 -10.38 -3.43 7.39
CA GLU A 61 -11.64 -4.01 7.83
C GLU A 61 -12.60 -4.02 6.65
N TYR A 62 -13.37 -5.10 6.56
CA TYR A 62 -14.50 -5.26 5.66
C TYR A 62 -15.78 -5.44 6.50
N PRO A 63 -16.36 -4.36 7.06
CA PRO A 63 -17.39 -4.46 8.10
C PRO A 63 -18.64 -5.22 7.65
N SER A 64 -19.07 -5.04 6.40
CA SER A 64 -20.23 -5.74 5.83
C SER A 64 -20.01 -7.26 5.72
N LEU A 65 -18.75 -7.70 5.67
CA LEU A 65 -18.34 -9.12 5.64
C LEU A 65 -17.93 -9.64 7.03
N LYS A 66 -17.82 -8.76 8.02
CA LYS A 66 -17.26 -9.05 9.36
C LYS A 66 -15.86 -9.68 9.27
N CYS A 67 -15.03 -9.16 8.36
CA CYS A 67 -13.65 -9.59 8.20
C CYS A 67 -12.72 -8.44 8.52
N ASN A 68 -11.54 -8.76 9.05
CA ASN A 68 -10.45 -7.80 9.19
C ASN A 68 -9.12 -8.51 8.99
N GLY A 69 -8.11 -7.72 8.63
CA GLY A 69 -6.80 -8.23 8.29
C GLY A 69 -5.70 -7.24 8.60
N ASN A 70 -4.50 -7.78 8.63
CA ASN A 70 -3.26 -7.03 8.70
C ASN A 70 -2.55 -7.12 7.35
N TRP A 71 -1.94 -6.02 6.94
CA TRP A 71 -1.15 -5.98 5.72
C TRP A 71 0.34 -5.87 6.03
N GLU A 72 1.14 -6.50 5.19
CA GLU A 72 2.58 -6.33 5.14
C GLU A 72 2.96 -5.58 3.86
N LEU A 73 3.78 -4.53 3.99
CA LEU A 73 4.25 -3.77 2.84
C LEU A 73 5.33 -4.55 2.09
N ILE A 74 5.08 -4.90 0.84
CA ILE A 74 6.00 -5.64 -0.03
C ILE A 74 6.93 -4.66 -0.76
N ASP A 75 6.35 -3.64 -1.39
CA ASP A 75 7.08 -2.67 -2.21
C ASP A 75 6.33 -1.35 -2.30
N TYR A 76 7.05 -0.26 -2.57
CA TYR A 76 6.46 1.05 -2.80
C TYR A 76 7.34 1.92 -3.68
N SER A 77 6.68 2.83 -4.38
CA SER A 77 7.28 3.88 -5.18
C SER A 77 6.41 5.14 -5.12
N ASN A 78 6.79 6.18 -5.85
CA ASN A 78 6.04 7.43 -5.84
C ASN A 78 4.58 7.21 -6.30
N GLY A 79 3.65 7.34 -5.36
CA GLY A 79 2.21 7.17 -5.61
C GLY A 79 1.74 5.73 -5.79
N ARG A 80 2.55 4.71 -5.47
CA ARG A 80 2.14 3.29 -5.54
C ARG A 80 2.68 2.49 -4.37
N ALA A 81 1.85 1.64 -3.77
CA ALA A 81 2.23 0.72 -2.71
C ALA A 81 1.61 -0.67 -2.93
N ILE A 82 2.38 -1.71 -2.68
CA ILE A 82 1.99 -3.12 -2.84
C ILE A 82 2.03 -3.78 -1.47
N PHE A 83 0.95 -4.45 -1.10
CA PHE A 83 0.79 -5.12 0.18
C PHE A 83 0.46 -6.60 0.00
N SER A 84 0.94 -7.41 0.94
CA SER A 84 0.41 -8.75 1.22
C SER A 84 -0.69 -8.61 2.26
N GLU A 85 -1.86 -9.17 2.00
CA GLU A 85 -2.96 -9.22 2.97
C GLU A 85 -3.00 -10.56 3.69
N LEU A 86 -3.26 -10.50 5.01
CA LEU A 86 -3.64 -11.64 5.83
C LEU A 86 -4.89 -11.30 6.65
N ILE A 87 -6.01 -11.96 6.37
CA ILE A 87 -7.23 -11.90 7.17
C ILE A 87 -7.05 -12.69 8.46
N ILE A 88 -7.36 -12.07 9.59
CA ILE A 88 -7.17 -12.64 10.93
C ILE A 88 -8.51 -13.05 11.59
N GLU A 89 -9.62 -12.46 11.16
CA GLU A 89 -10.97 -12.78 11.65
C GLU A 89 -11.90 -13.20 10.51
N ASN A 90 -12.75 -14.20 10.79
CA ASN A 90 -13.74 -14.76 9.85
C ASN A 90 -13.14 -15.37 8.56
N THR A 91 -12.01 -16.07 8.69
CA THR A 91 -11.29 -16.73 7.58
C THR A 91 -12.08 -17.82 6.85
N ASN A 92 -13.19 -18.29 7.42
CA ASN A 92 -14.10 -19.23 6.74
C ASN A 92 -14.99 -18.55 5.69
N ALA A 93 -15.16 -17.23 5.77
CA ALA A 93 -16.04 -16.47 4.88
C ALA A 93 -15.27 -15.50 3.96
N CYS A 94 -14.02 -15.17 4.30
CA CYS A 94 -13.16 -14.28 3.53
C CYS A 94 -11.92 -15.01 3.03
N ILE A 95 -11.44 -14.62 1.85
CA ILE A 95 -10.19 -15.11 1.29
C ILE A 95 -9.06 -14.73 2.26
N GLU A 96 -8.39 -15.72 2.83
CA GLU A 96 -7.43 -15.50 3.92
C GLU A 96 -6.23 -14.65 3.47
N LYS A 97 -5.76 -14.84 2.24
CA LYS A 97 -4.52 -14.24 1.72
C LYS A 97 -4.72 -13.66 0.34
N GLY A 98 -4.21 -12.45 0.15
CA GLY A 98 -4.27 -11.76 -1.13
C GLY A 98 -3.14 -10.76 -1.30
N LYS A 99 -3.11 -10.11 -2.46
CA LYS A 99 -2.21 -9.01 -2.77
C LYS A 99 -3.05 -7.79 -3.06
N VAL A 100 -2.72 -6.67 -2.42
CA VAL A 100 -3.38 -5.39 -2.64
C VAL A 100 -2.41 -4.42 -3.26
N ILE A 101 -2.88 -3.66 -4.24
CA ILE A 101 -2.14 -2.56 -4.83
C ILE A 101 -2.93 -1.27 -4.64
N LEU A 102 -2.27 -0.30 -4.01
CA LEU A 102 -2.79 1.05 -3.83
C LEU A 102 -2.06 2.01 -4.75
N THR A 103 -2.81 2.83 -5.49
CA THR A 103 -2.26 3.89 -6.33
C THR A 103 -2.87 5.22 -5.95
N LYS A 104 -2.04 6.25 -5.79
CA LYS A 104 -2.47 7.62 -5.52
C LYS A 104 -3.23 8.15 -6.73
N VAL A 105 -4.46 8.63 -6.51
CA VAL A 105 -5.24 9.35 -7.52
C VAL A 105 -5.08 10.85 -7.30
N ASP A 106 -5.30 11.31 -6.06
CA ASP A 106 -5.03 12.67 -5.59
C ASP A 106 -4.73 12.65 -4.08
N GLU A 107 -4.80 13.79 -3.38
CA GLU A 107 -4.52 13.86 -1.94
C GLU A 107 -5.60 13.20 -1.06
N ASN A 108 -6.82 13.05 -1.58
CA ASN A 108 -8.01 12.56 -0.90
C ASN A 108 -8.54 11.25 -1.47
N HIS A 109 -7.98 10.75 -2.58
CA HIS A 109 -8.42 9.52 -3.23
C HIS A 109 -7.27 8.59 -3.59
N ILE A 110 -7.51 7.30 -3.40
CA ILE A 110 -6.61 6.21 -3.82
C ILE A 110 -7.41 5.13 -4.54
N SER A 111 -6.81 4.52 -5.56
CA SER A 111 -7.36 3.31 -6.15
C SER A 111 -6.93 2.10 -5.33
N PHE A 112 -7.83 1.17 -5.13
CA PHE A 112 -7.59 -0.14 -4.51
C PHE A 112 -7.80 -1.22 -5.57
N SER A 113 -6.83 -2.11 -5.72
CA SER A 113 -6.92 -3.28 -6.59
C SER A 113 -6.51 -4.52 -5.80
N TYR A 114 -7.38 -5.53 -5.80
CA TYR A 114 -7.19 -6.79 -5.08
C TYR A 114 -6.96 -7.94 -6.05
N TYR A 115 -6.03 -8.81 -5.67
CA TYR A 115 -5.65 -10.01 -6.39
C TYR A 115 -5.66 -11.18 -5.41
N ILE A 116 -6.17 -12.32 -5.84
CA ILE A 116 -5.97 -13.58 -5.14
C ILE A 116 -4.49 -13.97 -5.24
N LEU A 117 -3.97 -14.63 -4.19
CA LEU A 117 -2.58 -15.04 -4.16
C LEU A 117 -2.25 -15.96 -5.36
N ASN A 118 -1.14 -15.69 -6.05
CA ASN A 118 -0.68 -16.37 -7.27
C ASN A 118 -1.49 -16.10 -8.55
N GLU A 119 -2.50 -15.24 -8.48
CA GLU A 119 -3.23 -14.78 -9.66
C GLU A 119 -2.68 -13.42 -10.16
N ASN A 120 -2.83 -13.22 -11.47
CA ASN A 120 -2.37 -12.01 -12.15
C ASN A 120 -3.51 -11.06 -12.53
N GLU A 121 -4.75 -11.50 -12.35
CA GLU A 121 -5.95 -10.73 -12.68
C GLU A 121 -6.48 -10.01 -11.45
N VAL A 122 -6.98 -8.79 -11.66
CA VAL A 122 -7.70 -8.06 -10.62
C VAL A 122 -9.05 -8.72 -10.46
N VAL A 123 -9.38 -9.16 -9.25
CA VAL A 123 -10.69 -9.76 -8.96
C VAL A 123 -11.63 -8.79 -8.25
N ALA A 124 -11.08 -7.74 -7.63
CA ALA A 124 -11.88 -6.68 -7.02
C ALA A 124 -11.17 -5.33 -7.03
N PHE A 125 -11.95 -4.26 -7.01
CA PHE A 125 -11.44 -2.91 -7.04
C PHE A 125 -12.28 -1.93 -6.22
N SER A 126 -11.69 -0.79 -5.89
CA SER A 126 -12.41 0.34 -5.28
C SER A 126 -11.69 1.65 -5.55
N THR A 127 -12.40 2.77 -5.35
CA THR A 127 -11.77 4.06 -5.05
C THR A 127 -12.05 4.38 -3.60
N LEU A 128 -11.00 4.45 -2.78
CA LEU A 128 -11.11 4.82 -1.37
C LEU A 128 -10.92 6.32 -1.23
N ARG A 129 -11.77 6.95 -0.41
CA ARG A 129 -11.65 8.36 -0.03
C ARG A 129 -11.06 8.48 1.36
N ARG A 130 -10.33 9.57 1.58
CA ARG A 130 -9.83 9.93 2.91
C ARG A 130 -11.01 10.21 3.85
N LYS A 131 -10.87 9.79 5.11
CA LYS A 131 -11.82 10.04 6.19
C LYS A 131 -11.49 11.31 6.96
#